data_AF-A0A1C6E9P6-F1
#
_entry.id   AF-A0A1C6E9P6-F1
#
_cell.length_a   1.000
_cell.length_b   1.000
_cell.length_c   1.000
_cell.angle_alpha   90.00
_cell.angle_beta   90.00
_cell.angle_gamma   90.00
#
_symmetry.space_group_name_H-M   'P 1'
#
loop_
_entity.id
_entity.type
_entity.pdbx_description
1 polymer ?
#
loop_
_entity_poly.entity_id
_entity_poly.type
_entity_poly.pdbx_seq_one_letter_code
_entity_poly.pdbx_strand_id
1 'polypeptide(L)'
;MADSDTYYSSLSQKQYYVDKSGVLERELERFPSVYLEGIAASGKTTAVKMLLARRTEVVPVLFRMEEEVKDPKRCAEKFKELEERMDEKNIWVILENLPCELPEQIREHVVELIGRLPRTWRMVVISREEMEESFLELLWSRRMELLPPESFLFTIGEIRRFAEYMGSSLDAEEIYKVSGGWAGCVDMMIRLSLGSKGENAADVTVEQLRQRYEIDRYIRQEMWDTLSSKEKAILTGAAQCPWINEELCRDVWKLEGVAESLRVLGRKGFLLCDTGKERWKILPVFRQCVQQCSSGFGSGGVKANSY
;
A
#
# COMPACT_ATOMS: atom_id res chain seq x y z
N MET A 1 -13.37 19.94 17.90
CA MET A 1 -12.84 18.77 18.65
C MET A 1 -12.54 17.66 17.66
N ALA A 2 -11.29 17.57 17.21
CA ALA A 2 -10.80 16.33 16.60
C ALA A 2 -10.78 15.29 17.71
N ASP A 3 -11.65 14.28 17.60
CA ASP A 3 -11.62 13.14 18.51
C ASP A 3 -10.19 12.61 18.56
N SER A 4 -9.66 12.43 19.78
CA SER A 4 -8.45 11.65 20.00
C SER A 4 -8.83 10.20 19.70
N ASP A 5 -8.98 9.90 18.41
CA ASP A 5 -9.55 8.65 17.96
C ASP A 5 -8.56 7.56 18.37
N THR A 6 -9.00 6.72 19.31
CA THR A 6 -8.24 5.63 19.95
C THR A 6 -7.63 4.62 18.96
N TYR A 7 -7.96 4.76 17.68
CA TYR A 7 -7.53 3.92 16.57
C TYR A 7 -6.01 3.90 16.35
N TYR A 8 -5.31 5.02 16.55
CA TYR A 8 -3.84 5.07 16.43
C TYR A 8 -3.10 4.93 17.77
N SER A 9 -3.81 4.94 18.91
CA SER A 9 -3.21 4.86 20.25
C SER A 9 -3.14 3.44 20.82
N SER A 10 -3.68 2.43 20.13
CA SER A 10 -3.60 1.05 20.59
C SER A 10 -3.35 0.05 19.46
N LEU A 11 -2.29 -0.74 19.62
CA LEU A 11 -2.10 -2.00 18.90
C LEU A 11 -2.81 -3.11 19.67
N SER A 12 -3.41 -4.06 18.97
CA SER A 12 -4.01 -5.22 19.64
C SER A 12 -2.90 -6.06 20.27
N GLN A 13 -2.91 -6.20 21.60
CA GLN A 13 -1.95 -7.05 22.30
C GLN A 13 -2.08 -8.54 21.95
N LYS A 14 -3.17 -8.94 21.27
CA LYS A 14 -3.43 -10.33 20.86
C LYS A 14 -2.87 -10.67 19.47
N GLN A 15 -2.20 -9.74 18.80
CA GLN A 15 -1.70 -9.93 17.43
C GLN A 15 -0.18 -9.73 17.38
N TYR A 16 0.50 -10.54 16.58
CA TYR A 16 1.89 -10.29 16.23
C TYR A 16 1.99 -9.31 15.09
N TYR A 17 2.90 -8.35 15.21
CA TYR A 17 3.17 -7.38 14.17
C TYR A 17 4.61 -7.52 13.70
N VAL A 18 4.81 -7.64 12.39
CA VAL A 18 6.13 -7.47 11.80
C VAL A 18 6.46 -5.98 11.80
N ASP A 19 7.56 -5.65 12.46
CA ASP A 19 7.96 -4.27 12.66
C ASP A 19 8.58 -3.65 11.40
N LYS A 20 7.83 -2.73 10.77
CA LYS A 20 8.30 -1.88 9.67
C LYS A 20 8.48 -0.41 10.06
N SER A 21 8.32 -0.05 11.34
CA SER A 21 8.38 1.36 11.76
C SER A 21 9.79 1.96 11.64
N GLY A 22 10.84 1.13 11.67
CA GLY A 22 12.23 1.60 11.59
C GLY A 22 12.58 2.30 10.27
N VAL A 23 11.86 2.03 9.17
CA VAL A 23 12.04 2.79 7.92
C VAL A 23 11.46 4.20 8.08
N LEU A 24 10.26 4.31 8.65
CA LEU A 24 9.61 5.59 8.93
C LEU A 24 10.41 6.44 9.90
N GLU A 25 10.90 5.83 10.99
CA GLU A 25 11.68 6.53 12.01
C GLU A 25 12.93 7.17 11.42
N ARG A 26 13.68 6.42 10.61
CA ARG A 26 14.89 6.90 9.94
C ARG A 26 14.63 8.10 9.04
N GLU A 27 13.55 8.07 8.26
CA GLU A 27 13.24 9.19 7.35
C GLU A 27 12.66 10.38 8.11
N LEU A 28 11.84 10.16 9.15
CA LEU A 28 11.33 11.24 9.99
C LEU A 28 12.40 11.90 10.87
N GLU A 29 13.55 11.27 11.09
CA GLU A 29 14.71 11.97 11.70
C GLU A 29 15.32 13.01 10.75
N ARG A 30 15.18 12.81 9.43
CA ARG A 30 15.85 13.60 8.39
C ARG A 30 14.91 14.60 7.72
N PHE A 31 13.63 14.26 7.62
CA PHE A 31 12.60 15.02 6.93
C PHE A 31 11.43 15.34 7.87
N PRO A 32 10.84 16.55 7.80
CA PRO A 32 9.70 16.89 8.64
C PRO A 32 8.42 16.16 8.20
N SER A 33 8.37 15.61 6.99
CA SER A 33 7.25 14.82 6.53
C SER A 33 7.67 13.65 5.65
N VAL A 34 6.80 12.64 5.56
CA VAL A 34 6.97 11.49 4.68
C VAL A 34 5.66 11.16 3.96
N TYR A 35 5.75 10.71 2.72
CA TYR A 35 4.64 10.20 1.92
C TYR A 35 4.82 8.71 1.65
N LEU A 36 3.83 7.91 2.01
CA LEU A 36 3.89 6.45 1.95
C LEU A 36 3.04 5.95 0.78
N GLU A 37 3.69 5.40 -0.23
CA GLU A 37 3.04 4.83 -1.41
C GLU A 37 2.71 3.34 -1.25
N GLY A 38 1.67 2.90 -1.96
CA GLY A 38 1.38 1.49 -2.20
C GLY A 38 -0.06 1.08 -1.95
N ILE A 39 -0.40 -0.12 -2.37
CA ILE A 39 -1.74 -0.70 -2.26
C ILE A 39 -2.25 -0.84 -0.81
N ALA A 40 -3.57 -0.95 -0.65
CA ALA A 40 -4.22 -1.42 0.57
C ALA A 40 -3.54 -2.67 1.17
N ALA A 41 -3.61 -2.81 2.48
CA ALA A 41 -3.02 -3.94 3.23
C ALA A 41 -1.52 -4.19 3.00
N SER A 42 -0.77 -3.22 2.47
CA SER A 42 0.70 -3.30 2.36
C SER A 42 1.44 -3.13 3.70
N GLY A 43 0.75 -2.70 4.76
CA GLY A 43 1.33 -2.52 6.09
C GLY A 43 1.64 -1.08 6.49
N LYS A 44 1.39 -0.08 5.62
CA LYS A 44 1.62 1.36 5.89
C LYS A 44 1.03 1.84 7.22
N THR A 45 -0.30 1.73 7.37
CA THR A 45 -1.01 2.11 8.61
C THR A 45 -0.47 1.37 9.83
N THR A 46 -0.12 0.08 9.69
CA THR A 46 0.44 -0.70 10.80
C THR A 46 1.82 -0.19 11.20
N ALA A 47 2.69 0.13 10.25
CA ALA A 47 4.00 0.70 10.53
C ALA A 47 3.90 2.05 11.27
N VAL A 48 2.96 2.91 10.87
CA VAL A 48 2.70 4.20 11.56
C VAL A 48 2.19 3.98 12.98
N LYS A 49 1.25 3.05 13.18
CA LYS A 49 0.77 2.69 14.53
C LYS A 49 1.89 2.14 15.43
N MET A 50 2.75 1.28 14.88
CA MET A 50 3.90 0.73 15.60
C MET A 50 4.94 1.80 15.98
N LEU A 51 5.12 2.81 15.14
CA LEU A 51 5.96 3.96 15.45
C LEU A 51 5.37 4.78 16.60
N LEU A 52 4.09 5.16 16.48
CA LEU A 52 3.40 5.97 17.48
C LEU A 52 3.29 5.27 18.83
N ALA A 53 3.11 3.94 18.85
CA ALA A 53 3.11 3.14 20.08
C ALA A 53 4.42 3.22 20.87
N ARG A 54 5.55 3.54 20.22
CA ARG A 54 6.86 3.77 20.87
C ARG A 54 7.13 5.22 21.20
N ARG A 55 6.30 6.14 20.70
CA ARG A 55 6.46 7.59 20.81
C ARG A 55 5.40 8.16 21.73
N THR A 56 5.45 7.79 23.00
CA THR A 56 4.46 8.24 24.02
C THR A 56 4.49 9.76 24.26
N GLU A 57 5.56 10.43 23.85
CA GLU A 57 5.71 11.89 23.88
C GLU A 57 4.94 12.61 22.77
N VAL A 58 4.48 11.89 21.75
CA VAL A 58 3.80 12.43 20.57
C VAL A 58 2.30 12.47 20.79
N VAL A 59 1.66 13.57 20.36
CA VAL A 59 0.20 13.68 20.27
C VAL A 59 -0.20 13.47 18.80
N PRO A 60 -0.73 12.28 18.42
CA PRO A 60 -1.16 12.04 17.05
C PRO A 60 -2.48 12.73 16.75
N VAL A 61 -2.58 13.38 15.60
CA VAL A 61 -3.82 13.95 15.04
C VAL A 61 -4.10 13.27 13.70
N LEU A 62 -5.23 12.59 13.60
CA LEU A 62 -5.63 11.83 12.42
C LEU A 62 -6.62 12.61 11.56
N PHE A 63 -6.35 12.64 10.26
CA PHE A 63 -7.29 13.05 9.23
C PHE A 63 -7.60 11.84 8.34
N ARG A 64 -8.85 11.38 8.32
CA ARG A 64 -9.31 10.34 7.39
C ARG A 64 -9.69 11.00 6.09
N MET A 65 -8.73 11.16 5.18
CA MET A 65 -8.85 12.07 4.05
C MET A 65 -10.01 11.73 3.12
N GLU A 66 -10.33 10.45 2.91
CA GLU A 66 -11.52 9.99 2.17
C GLU A 66 -12.85 10.58 2.70
N GLU A 67 -12.93 10.85 4.01
CA GLU A 67 -14.10 11.48 4.64
C GLU A 67 -13.94 13.01 4.71
N GLU A 68 -12.73 13.49 5.01
CA GLU A 68 -12.46 14.93 5.15
C GLU A 68 -12.68 15.69 3.83
N VAL A 69 -12.35 15.09 2.68
CA VAL A 69 -12.57 15.73 1.37
C VAL A 69 -14.06 15.89 1.01
N LYS A 70 -14.98 15.20 1.70
CA LYS A 70 -16.43 15.36 1.49
C LYS A 70 -16.96 16.68 2.08
N ASP A 71 -16.23 17.28 3.03
CA ASP A 71 -16.51 18.60 3.59
C ASP A 71 -15.23 19.45 3.68
N PRO A 72 -14.77 20.02 2.54
CA PRO A 72 -13.49 20.72 2.49
C PRO A 72 -13.39 21.93 3.41
N LYS A 73 -14.51 22.61 3.65
CA LYS A 73 -14.55 23.79 4.54
C LYS A 73 -14.24 23.41 5.97
N ARG A 74 -14.92 22.37 6.47
CA ARG A 74 -14.68 21.85 7.83
C ARG A 74 -13.28 21.26 7.98
N CYS A 75 -12.77 20.59 6.95
CA CYS A 75 -11.40 20.10 6.94
C CYS A 75 -10.38 21.25 7.03
N ALA A 76 -10.57 22.30 6.24
CA ALA A 76 -9.73 23.51 6.28
C ALA A 76 -9.77 24.20 7.65
N GLU A 77 -10.94 24.29 8.29
CA GLU A 77 -11.07 24.80 9.67
C GLU A 77 -10.25 23.98 10.67
N LYS A 78 -10.28 22.64 10.57
CA LYS A 78 -9.44 21.77 11.42
C LYS A 78 -7.94 22.00 11.21
N PHE A 79 -7.50 22.26 9.97
CA PHE A 79 -6.10 22.59 9.71
C PHE A 79 -5.72 23.93 10.35
N LYS A 80 -6.59 24.94 10.29
CA LYS A 80 -6.35 26.23 10.97
C LYS A 80 -6.30 26.09 12.49
N GLU A 81 -7.23 25.34 13.09
CA GLU A 81 -7.20 25.02 14.52
C GLU A 81 -5.89 24.30 14.92
N LEU A 82 -5.33 23.49 14.02
CA LEU A 82 -4.06 22.81 14.23
C LEU A 82 -2.86 23.77 14.12
N GLU A 83 -2.89 24.73 13.19
CA GLU A 83 -1.86 25.76 13.03
C GLU A 83 -1.76 26.65 14.28
N GLU A 84 -2.89 27.00 14.89
CA GLU A 84 -2.94 27.77 16.15
C GLU A 84 -2.24 27.05 17.31
N ARG A 85 -2.05 25.73 17.19
CA ARG A 85 -1.43 24.88 18.20
C ARG A 85 0.04 24.61 17.93
N MET A 86 0.66 25.23 16.91
CA MET A 86 2.07 24.96 16.54
C MET A 86 3.07 25.25 17.67
N ASP A 87 2.69 26.06 18.66
CA ASP A 87 3.48 26.33 19.87
C ASP A 87 3.26 25.29 20.99
N GLU A 88 2.30 24.37 20.83
CA GLU A 88 1.99 23.30 21.79
C GLU A 88 2.91 22.07 21.63
N LYS A 89 2.56 21.00 22.37
CA LYS A 89 3.26 19.70 22.42
C LYS A 89 3.63 19.15 21.03
N ASN A 90 4.58 18.21 21.03
CA ASN A 90 5.02 17.46 19.86
C ASN A 90 3.85 16.74 19.16
N ILE A 91 3.23 17.38 18.15
CA ILE A 91 2.08 16.85 17.42
C ILE A 91 2.55 16.22 16.11
N TRP A 92 2.05 15.01 15.85
CA TRP A 92 2.27 14.33 14.57
C TRP A 92 0.94 14.22 13.82
N VAL A 93 0.93 14.71 12.60
CA VAL A 93 -0.26 14.77 11.74
C VAL A 93 -0.26 13.57 10.82
N ILE A 94 -1.32 12.78 10.85
CA ILE A 94 -1.47 11.59 10.01
C ILE A 94 -2.58 11.86 9.00
N LEU A 95 -2.24 11.94 7.72
CA LEU A 95 -3.21 12.03 6.61
C LEU A 95 -3.42 10.62 6.07
N GLU A 96 -4.49 9.95 6.49
CA GLU A 96 -4.78 8.56 6.11
C GLU A 96 -5.67 8.48 4.87
N ASN A 97 -5.29 7.62 3.92
CA ASN A 97 -5.94 7.41 2.63
C ASN A 97 -6.10 8.72 1.83
N LEU A 98 -5.00 9.43 1.60
CA LEU A 98 -5.02 10.62 0.74
C LEU A 98 -5.49 10.23 -0.68
N PRO A 99 -6.54 10.87 -1.23
CA PRO A 99 -6.95 10.64 -2.62
C PRO A 99 -5.95 11.27 -3.60
N CYS A 100 -6.01 10.86 -4.88
CA CYS A 100 -5.16 11.38 -5.95
C CYS A 100 -5.36 12.89 -6.20
N GLU A 101 -6.60 13.36 -6.07
CA GLU A 101 -6.96 14.77 -6.28
C GLU A 101 -7.50 15.34 -4.97
N LEU A 102 -6.87 16.41 -4.48
CA LEU A 102 -7.37 17.16 -3.34
C LEU A 102 -8.14 18.40 -3.79
N PRO A 103 -9.22 18.75 -3.10
CA PRO A 103 -9.80 20.10 -3.20
C PRO A 103 -8.72 21.15 -2.94
N GLU A 104 -8.67 22.19 -3.77
CA GLU A 104 -7.64 23.24 -3.73
C GLU A 104 -7.42 23.82 -2.32
N GLN A 105 -8.51 24.09 -1.60
CA GLN A 105 -8.49 24.62 -0.24
C GLN A 105 -7.73 23.68 0.73
N ILE A 106 -7.95 22.37 0.63
CA ILE A 106 -7.25 21.39 1.49
C ILE A 106 -5.79 21.29 1.06
N ARG A 107 -5.53 21.21 -0.25
CA ARG A 107 -4.19 21.12 -0.82
C ARG A 107 -3.30 22.26 -0.33
N GLU A 108 -3.78 23.49 -0.45
CA GLU A 108 -3.04 24.69 -0.01
C GLU A 108 -2.67 24.61 1.47
N HIS A 109 -3.64 24.27 2.34
CA HIS A 109 -3.40 24.11 3.77
C HIS A 109 -2.36 23.02 4.07
N VAL A 110 -2.42 21.87 3.40
CA VAL A 110 -1.45 20.78 3.62
C VAL A 110 -0.04 21.21 3.22
N VAL A 111 0.11 21.83 2.04
CA VAL A 111 1.42 22.31 1.56
C VAL A 111 1.98 23.40 2.48
N GLU A 112 1.16 24.37 2.86
CA GLU A 112 1.56 25.49 3.72
C GLU A 112 1.96 25.00 5.12
N LEU A 113 1.20 24.06 5.69
CA LEU A 113 1.50 23.44 6.97
C LEU A 113 2.82 22.67 6.92
N ILE A 114 3.04 21.81 5.91
CA ILE A 114 4.30 21.07 5.75
C ILE A 114 5.48 22.02 5.59
N GLY A 115 5.30 23.12 4.85
CA GLY A 115 6.32 24.16 4.69
C GLY A 115 6.74 24.82 6.00
N ARG A 116 5.85 24.87 7.00
CA ARG A 116 6.06 25.57 8.27
C ARG A 116 6.14 24.67 9.51
N LEU A 117 6.04 23.35 9.36
CA LEU A 117 6.11 22.38 10.47
C LEU A 117 7.26 22.72 11.45
N PRO A 118 6.97 22.80 12.77
CA PRO A 118 7.98 22.95 13.80
C PRO A 118 8.98 21.78 13.79
N ARG A 119 10.16 21.99 14.37
CA ARG A 119 11.24 20.97 14.38
C ARG A 119 10.85 19.66 15.05
N THR A 120 9.90 19.68 15.99
CA THR A 120 9.45 18.49 16.74
C THR A 120 8.30 17.78 16.02
N TRP A 121 7.47 18.53 15.31
CA TRP A 121 6.29 18.00 14.64
C TRP A 121 6.66 17.19 13.41
N ARG A 122 5.78 16.26 13.04
CA ARG A 122 5.91 15.48 11.82
C ARG A 122 4.59 15.37 11.09
N MET A 123 4.66 15.17 9.78
CA MET A 123 3.49 14.76 9.00
C MET A 123 3.76 13.44 8.28
N VAL A 124 2.82 12.51 8.38
CA VAL A 124 2.85 11.23 7.68
C VAL A 124 1.63 11.17 6.78
N VAL A 125 1.88 11.06 5.47
CA VAL A 125 0.84 10.95 4.46
C VAL A 125 0.79 9.50 3.98
N ILE A 126 -0.38 8.87 4.07
CA ILE A 126 -0.61 7.50 3.64
C ILE A 126 -1.53 7.54 2.42
N SER A 127 -1.06 7.06 1.28
CA SER A 127 -1.84 7.03 0.05
C SER A 127 -1.78 5.69 -0.65
N ARG A 128 -2.78 5.45 -1.51
CA ARG A 128 -2.82 4.36 -2.48
C ARG A 128 -2.52 4.84 -3.90
N GLU A 129 -2.51 6.16 -4.08
CA GLU A 129 -2.44 6.85 -5.36
C GLU A 129 -1.10 7.56 -5.53
N GLU A 130 -0.86 8.02 -6.75
CA GLU A 130 0.26 8.90 -7.04
C GLU A 130 0.18 10.19 -6.21
N MET A 131 1.35 10.67 -5.78
CA MET A 131 1.48 11.94 -5.10
C MET A 131 1.01 13.10 -5.99
N GLU A 132 0.17 13.96 -5.44
CA GLU A 132 -0.29 15.18 -6.11
C GLU A 132 0.88 16.10 -6.46
N GLU A 133 0.84 16.70 -7.66
CA GLU A 133 1.95 17.51 -8.22
C GLU A 133 2.40 18.64 -7.28
N SER A 134 1.48 19.24 -6.53
CA SER A 134 1.79 20.31 -5.57
C SER A 134 2.74 19.89 -4.44
N PHE A 135 2.88 18.58 -4.19
CA PHE A 135 3.78 18.08 -3.15
C PHE A 135 5.21 17.86 -3.69
N LEU A 136 5.41 17.91 -5.02
CA LEU A 136 6.73 17.70 -5.62
C LEU A 136 7.76 18.74 -5.15
N GLU A 137 7.34 19.99 -4.96
CA GLU A 137 8.22 21.05 -4.42
C GLU A 137 8.67 20.74 -2.99
N LEU A 138 7.86 20.00 -2.20
CA LEU A 138 8.23 19.58 -0.85
C LEU A 138 9.35 18.52 -0.88
N LEU A 139 9.40 17.69 -1.93
CA LEU A 139 10.53 16.76 -2.14
C LEU A 139 11.81 17.54 -2.46
N TRP A 140 11.75 18.48 -3.41
CA TRP A 140 12.92 19.28 -3.82
C TRP A 140 13.46 20.16 -2.70
N SER A 141 12.58 20.73 -1.88
CA SER A 141 12.94 21.54 -0.71
C SER A 141 13.31 20.71 0.52
N ARG A 142 13.36 19.36 0.41
CA ARG A 142 13.64 18.43 1.50
C ARG A 142 12.72 18.60 2.72
N ARG A 143 11.47 19.00 2.48
CA ARG A 143 10.40 19.04 3.48
C ARG A 143 9.61 17.74 3.51
N MET A 144 9.68 16.93 2.45
CA MET A 144 9.05 15.63 2.36
C MET A 144 10.02 14.60 1.78
N GLU A 145 9.88 13.35 2.22
CA GLU A 145 10.52 12.19 1.60
C GLU A 145 9.45 11.19 1.13
N LEU A 146 9.74 10.49 0.02
CA LEU A 146 8.86 9.50 -0.56
C LEU A 146 9.31 8.09 -0.16
N LEU A 147 8.46 7.34 0.54
CA LEU A 147 8.71 5.93 0.80
C LEU A 147 7.95 5.09 -0.22
N PRO A 148 8.65 4.36 -1.10
CA PRO A 148 8.02 3.54 -2.12
C PRO A 148 7.42 2.27 -1.51
N PRO A 149 6.51 1.57 -2.22
CA PRO A 149 5.77 0.41 -1.71
C PRO A 149 6.66 -0.71 -1.17
N GLU A 150 7.84 -0.91 -1.76
CA GLU A 150 8.81 -1.94 -1.39
C GLU A 150 9.31 -1.80 0.06
N SER A 151 9.28 -0.58 0.60
CA SER A 151 9.68 -0.27 1.98
C SER A 151 8.90 -1.09 3.03
N PHE A 152 7.68 -1.51 2.67
CA PHE A 152 6.76 -2.20 3.57
C PHE A 152 6.63 -3.70 3.29
N LEU A 153 7.23 -4.21 2.21
CA LEU A 153 7.20 -5.64 1.90
C LEU A 153 7.99 -6.44 2.94
N PHE A 154 7.43 -7.56 3.37
CA PHE A 154 8.11 -8.48 4.27
C PHE A 154 9.19 -9.25 3.53
N THR A 155 10.36 -9.32 4.14
CA THR A 155 11.44 -10.22 3.78
C THR A 155 11.12 -11.65 4.21
N ILE A 156 11.80 -12.63 3.60
CA ILE A 156 11.71 -14.04 4.01
C ILE A 156 11.97 -14.21 5.52
N GLY A 157 12.97 -13.51 6.07
CA GLY A 157 13.29 -13.58 7.49
C GLY A 157 12.19 -13.02 8.40
N GLU A 158 11.50 -11.96 7.97
CA GLU A 158 10.34 -11.42 8.70
C GLU A 158 9.14 -12.37 8.64
N ILE A 159 8.88 -12.97 7.48
CA ILE A 159 7.83 -13.97 7.29
C ILE A 159 8.10 -15.18 8.19
N ARG A 160 9.33 -15.68 8.22
CA ARG A 160 9.74 -16.81 9.07
C ARG A 160 9.45 -16.55 10.54
N ARG A 161 9.90 -15.40 11.07
CA ARG A 161 9.63 -15.02 12.47
C ARG A 161 8.14 -14.88 12.75
N PHE A 162 7.37 -14.36 11.79
CA PHE A 162 5.92 -14.23 11.93
C PHE A 162 5.24 -15.62 11.98
N ALA A 163 5.59 -16.52 11.08
CA ALA A 163 5.07 -17.89 11.05
C ALA A 163 5.41 -18.65 12.35
N GLU A 164 6.66 -18.55 12.82
CA GLU A 164 7.13 -19.14 14.07
C GLU A 164 6.32 -18.64 15.28
N TYR A 165 6.16 -17.32 15.42
CA TYR A 165 5.39 -16.74 16.52
C TYR A 165 3.93 -17.23 16.51
N MET A 166 3.34 -17.32 15.33
CA MET A 166 1.94 -17.75 15.16
C MET A 166 1.77 -19.26 15.28
N GLY A 167 2.85 -20.05 15.39
CA GLY A 167 2.80 -21.51 15.45
C GLY A 167 2.31 -22.14 14.14
N SER A 168 2.60 -21.50 13.01
CA SER A 168 2.34 -22.02 11.66
C SER A 168 3.55 -22.80 11.17
N SER A 169 3.30 -23.92 10.50
CA SER A 169 4.32 -24.79 9.89
C SER A 169 4.63 -24.44 8.44
N LEU A 170 4.00 -23.40 7.88
CA LEU A 170 4.21 -23.01 6.49
C LEU A 170 5.64 -22.55 6.24
N ASP A 171 6.18 -22.92 5.08
CA ASP A 171 7.50 -22.46 4.68
C ASP A 171 7.50 -20.98 4.27
N ALA A 172 8.45 -20.23 4.81
CA ALA A 172 8.55 -18.79 4.60
C ALA A 172 8.98 -18.42 3.17
N GLU A 173 9.77 -19.26 2.50
CA GLU A 173 10.23 -19.04 1.13
C GLU A 173 9.09 -19.30 0.14
N GLU A 174 8.29 -20.33 0.36
CA GLU A 174 7.06 -20.60 -0.39
C GLU A 174 6.05 -19.47 -0.24
N ILE A 175 5.81 -19.00 1.00
CA ILE A 175 4.96 -17.83 1.27
C ILE A 175 5.47 -16.62 0.49
N TYR A 176 6.77 -16.32 0.56
CA TYR A 176 7.36 -15.19 -0.14
C TYR A 176 7.23 -15.34 -1.66
N LYS A 177 7.43 -16.54 -2.20
CA LYS A 177 7.33 -16.82 -3.63
C LYS A 177 5.94 -16.51 -4.20
N VAL A 178 4.87 -16.76 -3.45
CA VAL A 178 3.49 -16.48 -3.90
C VAL A 178 2.97 -15.10 -3.49
N SER A 179 3.50 -14.50 -2.42
CA SER A 179 3.02 -13.21 -1.90
C SER A 179 3.87 -12.01 -2.29
N GLY A 180 5.14 -12.22 -2.65
CA GLY A 180 6.13 -11.16 -2.79
C GLY A 180 6.42 -10.39 -1.51
N GLY A 181 6.02 -10.92 -0.35
CA GLY A 181 6.12 -10.22 0.94
C GLY A 181 4.97 -9.23 1.21
N TRP A 182 3.90 -9.22 0.41
CA TRP A 182 2.78 -8.33 0.67
C TRP A 182 2.06 -8.70 1.98
N ALA A 183 2.11 -7.79 2.95
CA ALA A 183 1.75 -8.05 4.35
C ALA A 183 0.36 -8.65 4.53
N GLY A 184 -0.66 -8.12 3.83
CA GLY A 184 -2.03 -8.62 3.90
C GLY A 184 -2.18 -10.08 3.48
N CYS A 185 -1.52 -10.50 2.40
CA CYS A 185 -1.57 -11.90 1.96
C CYS A 185 -0.78 -12.82 2.90
N VAL A 186 0.39 -12.38 3.37
CA VAL A 186 1.18 -13.16 4.35
C VAL A 186 0.35 -13.42 5.62
N ASP A 187 -0.25 -12.38 6.21
CA ASP A 187 -1.10 -12.50 7.40
C ASP A 187 -2.28 -13.45 7.17
N MET A 188 -2.99 -13.28 6.05
CA MET A 188 -4.14 -14.13 5.71
C MET A 188 -3.75 -15.60 5.54
N MET A 189 -2.68 -15.90 4.82
CA MET A 189 -2.23 -17.29 4.62
C MET A 189 -1.85 -17.94 5.94
N ILE A 190 -1.09 -17.24 6.80
CA ILE A 190 -0.70 -17.76 8.11
C ILE A 190 -1.96 -18.01 8.97
N ARG A 191 -2.88 -17.04 9.08
CA ARG A 191 -4.11 -17.22 9.89
C ARG A 191 -5.01 -18.35 9.39
N LEU A 192 -5.18 -18.49 8.07
CA LEU A 192 -5.98 -19.56 7.47
C LEU A 192 -5.36 -20.95 7.69
N SER A 193 -4.02 -21.04 7.72
CA SER A 193 -3.32 -22.29 8.04
C SER A 193 -3.62 -22.78 9.47
N LEU A 194 -3.77 -21.86 10.41
CA LEU A 194 -4.06 -22.18 11.82
C LEU A 194 -5.51 -22.63 12.03
N GLY A 195 -6.46 -22.02 11.31
CA GLY A 195 -7.87 -22.39 11.35
C GLY A 195 -8.18 -23.76 10.74
N SER A 196 -7.23 -24.32 9.98
CA SER A 196 -7.37 -25.64 9.33
C SER A 196 -6.98 -26.81 10.26
N LYS A 197 -6.59 -26.55 11.51
CA LYS A 197 -6.22 -27.57 12.52
C LYS A 197 -7.47 -28.27 13.10
N GLY A 198 -8.01 -29.25 12.37
CA GLY A 198 -9.03 -30.20 12.84
C GLY A 198 -8.67 -31.65 12.48
N GLU A 199 -9.49 -32.64 12.86
CA GLU A 199 -9.21 -34.09 12.67
C GLU A 199 -9.06 -34.54 11.19
N ASN A 200 -9.29 -33.64 10.22
CA ASN A 200 -9.02 -33.79 8.78
C ASN A 200 -8.08 -32.69 8.24
N ALA A 201 -7.16 -32.18 9.07
CA ALA A 201 -6.13 -31.22 8.66
C ALA A 201 -5.15 -31.87 7.68
N ALA A 202 -5.56 -32.03 6.43
CA ALA A 202 -4.59 -32.22 5.36
C ALA A 202 -3.62 -31.05 5.40
N ASP A 203 -2.32 -31.31 5.24
CA ASP A 203 -1.29 -30.28 5.11
C ASP A 203 -1.68 -29.34 3.96
N VAL A 204 -2.30 -28.20 4.30
CA VAL A 204 -2.73 -27.23 3.30
C VAL A 204 -1.48 -26.52 2.81
N THR A 205 -1.20 -26.67 1.52
CA THR A 205 -0.05 -26.04 0.87
C THR A 205 -0.22 -24.52 0.79
N VAL A 206 0.89 -23.81 0.66
CA VAL A 206 0.90 -22.35 0.46
C VAL A 206 0.12 -21.96 -0.79
N GLU A 207 0.25 -22.72 -1.89
CA GLU A 207 -0.49 -22.49 -3.13
C GLU A 207 -2.00 -22.64 -2.94
N GLN A 208 -2.45 -23.65 -2.18
CA GLN A 208 -3.87 -23.83 -1.87
C GLN A 208 -4.40 -22.69 -0.99
N LEU A 209 -3.61 -22.20 -0.03
CA LEU A 209 -3.99 -21.05 0.79
C LEU A 209 -4.09 -19.77 -0.04
N ARG A 210 -3.12 -19.52 -0.92
CA ARG A 210 -3.15 -18.37 -1.82
C ARG A 210 -4.42 -18.37 -2.66
N GLN A 211 -4.89 -19.52 -3.14
CA GLN A 211 -6.11 -19.68 -3.95
C GLN A 211 -7.42 -19.69 -3.16
N ARG A 212 -7.37 -19.42 -1.86
CA ARG A 212 -8.59 -19.31 -1.05
C ARG A 212 -9.42 -18.12 -1.51
N TYR A 213 -10.73 -18.33 -1.53
CA TYR A 213 -11.73 -17.36 -1.93
C TYR A 213 -11.54 -16.00 -1.24
N GLU A 214 -11.20 -16.01 0.06
CA GLU A 214 -11.00 -14.82 0.87
C GLU A 214 -9.85 -13.95 0.34
N ILE A 215 -8.74 -14.58 -0.07
CA ILE A 215 -7.57 -13.88 -0.59
C ILE A 215 -7.83 -13.42 -2.03
N ASP A 216 -8.34 -14.32 -2.88
CA ASP A 216 -8.61 -13.99 -4.28
C ASP A 216 -9.67 -12.90 -4.43
N ARG A 217 -10.75 -12.95 -3.64
CA ARG A 217 -11.79 -11.92 -3.67
C ARG A 217 -11.24 -10.57 -3.23
N TYR A 218 -10.45 -10.52 -2.16
CA TYR A 218 -9.87 -9.27 -1.68
C TYR A 218 -8.92 -8.67 -2.72
N ILE A 219 -8.02 -9.47 -3.29
CA ILE A 219 -7.10 -9.00 -4.34
C ILE A 219 -7.88 -8.49 -5.55
N ARG A 220 -8.91 -9.22 -6.00
CA ARG A 220 -9.72 -8.78 -7.15
C ARG A 220 -10.40 -7.44 -6.90
N GLN A 221 -10.99 -7.25 -5.73
CA GLN A 221 -11.71 -6.02 -5.39
C GLN A 221 -10.77 -4.82 -5.20
N GLU A 222 -9.66 -4.99 -4.49
CA GLU A 222 -8.73 -3.89 -4.21
C GLU A 222 -7.80 -3.57 -5.38
N MET A 223 -7.44 -4.57 -6.19
CA MET A 223 -6.62 -4.39 -7.39
C MET A 223 -7.47 -4.37 -8.66
N TRP A 224 -7.95 -5.53 -9.11
CA TRP A 224 -8.34 -5.69 -10.51
C TRP A 224 -9.51 -4.79 -10.90
N ASP A 225 -10.49 -4.66 -10.01
CA ASP A 225 -11.71 -3.92 -10.30
C ASP A 225 -11.46 -2.39 -10.33
N THR A 226 -10.37 -1.89 -9.73
CA THR A 226 -10.00 -0.46 -9.70
C THR A 226 -9.16 -0.01 -10.90
N LEU A 227 -8.62 -0.95 -11.67
CA LEU A 227 -7.73 -0.65 -12.80
C LEU A 227 -8.50 -0.26 -14.07
N SER A 228 -7.96 0.72 -14.79
CA SER A 228 -8.35 1.07 -16.15
C SER A 228 -8.09 -0.09 -17.13
N SER A 229 -8.73 -0.04 -18.29
CA SER A 229 -8.51 -1.03 -19.37
C SER A 229 -7.04 -1.09 -19.82
N LYS A 230 -6.35 0.05 -19.82
CA LYS A 230 -4.92 0.14 -20.19
C LYS A 230 -4.04 -0.53 -19.13
N GLU A 231 -4.26 -0.23 -17.85
CA GLU A 231 -3.54 -0.87 -16.75
C GLU A 231 -3.77 -2.39 -16.72
N LYS A 232 -5.01 -2.84 -16.96
CA LYS A 232 -5.35 -4.28 -17.07
C LYS A 232 -4.60 -4.97 -18.19
N ALA A 233 -4.47 -4.33 -19.36
CA ALA A 233 -3.71 -4.87 -20.49
C ALA A 233 -2.22 -4.98 -20.15
N ILE A 234 -1.64 -3.95 -19.54
CA ILE A 234 -0.24 -3.95 -19.10
C ILE A 234 0.02 -5.07 -18.09
N LEU A 235 -0.80 -5.20 -17.05
CA LEU A 235 -0.64 -6.26 -16.05
C LEU A 235 -0.84 -7.66 -16.65
N THR A 236 -1.76 -7.82 -17.60
CA THR A 236 -1.96 -9.09 -18.32
C THR A 236 -0.69 -9.53 -19.04
N GLY A 237 0.00 -8.59 -19.70
CA GLY A 237 1.30 -8.84 -20.28
C GLY A 237 2.37 -9.11 -19.22
N ALA A 238 2.44 -8.29 -18.17
CA ALA A 238 3.39 -8.43 -17.06
C ALA A 238 3.31 -9.80 -16.37
N ALA A 239 2.11 -10.39 -16.28
CA ALA A 239 1.90 -11.70 -15.69
C ALA A 239 2.54 -12.85 -16.47
N GLN A 240 2.82 -12.65 -17.77
CA GLN A 240 3.41 -13.64 -18.67
C GLN A 240 4.92 -13.47 -18.83
N CYS A 241 5.47 -12.34 -18.41
CA CYS A 241 6.88 -12.01 -18.58
C CYS A 241 7.63 -11.98 -17.23
N PRO A 242 8.93 -12.31 -17.21
CA PRO A 242 9.78 -12.08 -16.04
C PRO A 242 9.91 -10.59 -15.67
N TRP A 243 9.89 -9.72 -16.68
CA TRP A 243 9.91 -8.27 -16.58
C TRP A 243 9.32 -7.65 -17.86
N ILE A 244 8.93 -6.38 -17.77
CA ILE A 244 8.43 -5.57 -18.89
C ILE A 244 9.07 -4.19 -18.89
N ASN A 245 9.08 -3.52 -20.03
CA ASN A 245 9.41 -2.10 -20.17
C ASN A 245 8.52 -1.50 -21.27
N GLU A 246 8.63 -0.20 -21.51
CA GLU A 246 7.80 0.47 -22.53
C GLU A 246 8.02 -0.09 -23.94
N GLU A 247 9.27 -0.37 -24.30
CA GLU A 247 9.62 -0.94 -25.61
C GLU A 247 8.95 -2.30 -25.83
N LEU A 248 9.04 -3.22 -24.87
CA LEU A 248 8.38 -4.53 -24.95
C LEU A 248 6.87 -4.39 -25.07
N CYS A 249 6.26 -3.51 -24.27
CA CYS A 249 4.81 -3.26 -24.33
C CYS A 249 4.37 -2.77 -25.72
N ARG A 250 5.13 -1.85 -26.32
CA ARG A 250 4.85 -1.34 -27.67
C ARG A 250 5.07 -2.40 -28.73
N ASP A 251 6.21 -3.08 -28.70
CA ASP A 251 6.63 -3.91 -29.82
C ASP A 251 5.89 -5.25 -29.85
N VAL A 252 5.65 -5.85 -28.67
CA VAL A 252 4.97 -7.15 -28.53
C VAL A 252 3.45 -7.01 -28.43
N TRP A 253 2.97 -6.06 -27.61
CA TRP A 253 1.53 -5.93 -27.32
C TRP A 253 0.85 -4.76 -28.00
N LYS A 254 1.58 -3.97 -28.79
CA LYS A 254 1.06 -2.78 -29.49
C LYS A 254 0.41 -1.78 -28.52
N LEU A 255 0.92 -1.72 -27.29
CA LEU A 255 0.49 -0.76 -26.28
C LEU A 255 1.40 0.47 -26.32
N GLU A 256 0.88 1.58 -26.83
CA GLU A 256 1.62 2.84 -26.96
C GLU A 256 1.43 3.78 -25.75
N GLY A 257 2.44 4.62 -25.51
CA GLY A 257 2.45 5.63 -24.45
C GLY A 257 2.21 5.04 -23.06
N VAL A 258 2.83 3.90 -22.76
CA VAL A 258 2.61 3.16 -21.50
C VAL A 258 3.55 3.58 -20.38
N ALA A 259 4.56 4.42 -20.64
CA ALA A 259 5.52 4.87 -19.63
C ALA A 259 4.83 5.33 -18.35
N GLU A 260 3.82 6.19 -18.48
CA GLU A 260 3.13 6.75 -17.32
C GLU A 260 2.31 5.68 -16.59
N SER A 261 1.57 4.84 -17.31
CA SER A 261 0.84 3.73 -16.70
C SER A 261 1.77 2.73 -15.97
N LEU A 262 3.00 2.51 -16.45
CA LEU A 262 3.98 1.67 -15.77
C LEU A 262 4.42 2.30 -14.44
N ARG A 263 4.69 3.62 -14.42
CA ARG A 263 5.05 4.35 -13.20
C ARG A 263 3.92 4.34 -12.19
N VAL A 264 2.69 4.64 -12.62
CA VAL A 264 1.50 4.61 -11.76
C VAL A 264 1.29 3.22 -11.16
N LEU A 265 1.37 2.15 -11.97
CA LEU A 265 1.28 0.77 -11.47
C LEU A 265 2.40 0.41 -10.48
N GLY A 266 3.59 0.99 -10.69
CA GLY A 266 4.73 0.92 -9.78
C GLY A 266 4.44 1.54 -8.41
N ARG A 267 4.02 2.81 -8.40
CA ARG A 267 3.66 3.56 -7.18
C ARG A 267 2.49 2.94 -6.43
N LYS A 268 1.51 2.38 -7.14
CA LYS A 268 0.42 1.59 -6.53
C LYS A 268 0.93 0.28 -5.91
N GLY A 269 2.16 -0.16 -6.21
CA GLY A 269 2.77 -1.37 -5.66
C GLY A 269 2.38 -2.66 -6.38
N PHE A 270 1.79 -2.56 -7.58
CA PHE A 270 1.50 -3.73 -8.42
C PHE A 270 2.73 -4.23 -9.17
N LEU A 271 3.62 -3.30 -9.51
CA LEU A 271 4.89 -3.56 -10.18
C LEU A 271 6.05 -3.12 -9.28
N LEU A 272 7.14 -3.87 -9.32
CA LEU A 272 8.42 -3.52 -8.72
C LEU A 272 9.36 -3.00 -9.80
N CYS A 273 10.04 -1.88 -9.53
CA CYS A 273 10.97 -1.26 -10.48
C CYS A 273 12.42 -1.69 -10.23
N ASP A 274 13.11 -2.19 -11.26
CA ASP A 274 14.57 -2.20 -11.34
C ASP A 274 14.99 -0.91 -12.04
N THR A 275 15.19 0.16 -11.26
CA THR A 275 15.49 1.52 -11.77
C THR A 275 16.77 1.56 -12.59
N GLY A 276 17.75 0.71 -12.30
CA GLY A 276 19.00 0.64 -13.05
C GLY A 276 18.84 0.08 -14.48
N LYS A 277 17.70 -0.54 -14.79
CA LYS A 277 17.42 -1.16 -16.09
C LYS A 277 16.12 -0.69 -16.73
N GLU A 278 15.38 0.20 -16.07
CA GLU A 278 14.04 0.64 -16.46
C GLU A 278 13.08 -0.53 -16.75
N ARG A 279 13.11 -1.53 -15.85
CA ARG A 279 12.31 -2.75 -15.97
C ARG A 279 11.35 -2.88 -14.81
N TRP A 280 10.16 -3.37 -15.12
CA TRP A 280 9.08 -3.57 -14.16
C TRP A 280 8.74 -5.04 -14.04
N LYS A 281 8.52 -5.52 -12.82
CA LYS A 281 8.11 -6.89 -12.54
C LYS A 281 6.84 -6.89 -11.72
N ILE A 282 5.84 -7.66 -12.15
CA ILE A 282 4.62 -7.83 -11.36
C ILE A 282 4.92 -8.48 -10.00
N LEU A 283 4.34 -7.94 -8.94
CA LEU A 283 4.43 -8.54 -7.61
C LEU A 283 3.78 -9.94 -7.66
N PRO A 284 4.44 -11.00 -7.15
CA PRO A 284 3.98 -12.37 -7.32
C PRO A 284 2.52 -12.61 -6.93
N VAL A 285 2.05 -11.93 -5.88
CA VAL A 285 0.68 -12.06 -5.39
C VAL A 285 -0.36 -11.71 -6.45
N PHE A 286 -0.08 -10.78 -7.37
CA PHE A 286 -1.06 -10.34 -8.35
C PHE A 286 -1.08 -11.20 -9.62
N ARG A 287 0.01 -11.92 -9.91
CA ARG A 287 0.19 -12.67 -11.16
C ARG A 287 -0.95 -13.66 -11.41
N GLN A 288 -1.34 -14.43 -10.40
CA GLN A 288 -2.38 -15.44 -10.55
C GLN A 288 -3.77 -14.83 -10.77
N CYS A 289 -4.12 -13.78 -10.01
CA CYS A 289 -5.40 -13.07 -10.18
C CYS A 289 -5.53 -12.53 -11.60
N VAL A 290 -4.45 -11.94 -12.13
CA VAL A 290 -4.43 -11.43 -13.50
C VAL A 290 -4.66 -12.57 -14.51
N GLN A 291 -3.93 -13.67 -14.40
CA GLN A 291 -4.06 -14.82 -15.32
C GLN A 291 -5.49 -15.39 -15.35
N GLN A 292 -6.14 -15.51 -14.18
CA GLN A 292 -7.53 -15.97 -14.08
C GLN A 292 -8.51 -14.98 -14.72
N CYS A 293 -8.37 -13.69 -14.43
CA CYS A 293 -9.24 -12.65 -15.00
C CYS A 293 -9.09 -12.52 -16.51
N SER A 294 -7.88 -12.68 -17.04
CA SER A 294 -7.62 -12.65 -18.49
C SER A 294 -8.16 -13.88 -19.21
N SER A 295 -8.19 -15.05 -18.55
CA SER A 295 -8.75 -16.28 -19.13
C SER A 295 -10.29 -16.26 -19.28
N GLY A 296 -10.99 -15.40 -18.53
CA GLY A 296 -12.44 -15.18 -18.67
C GLY A 296 -12.86 -14.42 -19.94
N PHE A 297 -11.91 -13.81 -20.67
CA PHE A 297 -12.18 -13.18 -21.97
C PHE A 297 -12.09 -14.16 -23.16
N GLY A 298 -11.68 -15.42 -22.94
CA GLY A 298 -11.45 -16.41 -24.00
C GLY A 298 -12.55 -17.45 -24.20
N SER A 299 -13.59 -17.50 -23.35
CA SER A 299 -14.67 -18.50 -23.43
C SER A 299 -16.01 -17.90 -23.90
N GLY A 300 -15.96 -16.92 -24.80
CA GLY A 300 -17.10 -16.55 -25.65
C GLY A 300 -17.21 -17.55 -26.80
N GLY A 301 -17.59 -18.79 -26.48
CA GLY A 301 -17.81 -19.84 -27.46
C GLY A 301 -18.82 -19.39 -28.51
N VAL A 302 -18.41 -19.47 -29.76
CA VAL A 302 -19.26 -19.44 -30.95
C VAL A 302 -20.51 -20.28 -30.66
N LYS A 303 -21.68 -19.62 -30.58
CA LYS A 303 -22.95 -20.32 -30.75
C LYS A 303 -22.96 -20.81 -32.19
N ALA A 304 -22.62 -22.08 -32.38
CA ALA A 304 -22.92 -22.77 -33.62
C ALA A 304 -24.45 -22.77 -33.76
N ASN A 305 -24.96 -21.95 -34.68
CA ASN A 305 -26.29 -22.13 -35.22
C ASN A 305 -26.31 -23.48 -35.95
N SER A 306 -27.01 -24.45 -35.40
CA SER A 306 -27.50 -25.59 -36.16
C SER A 306 -29.01 -25.43 -36.31
N TYR A 307 -29.43 -25.40 -37.57
CA TYR A 307 -30.80 -25.50 -38.07
C TYR A 307 -31.57 -26.67 -37.48
#